data_AF-A0A920EXP6-F1
#
_entry.id   AF-A0A920EXP6-F1
#
_cell.length_a   1.000
_cell.length_b   1.000
_cell.length_c   1.000
_cell.angle_alpha   90.00
_cell.angle_beta   90.00
_cell.angle_gamma   90.00
#
_symmetry.space_group_name_H-M   'P 1'
#
loop_
_entity.id
_entity.type
_entity.pdbx_description
1 polymer ?
#
loop_
_entity_poly.entity_id
_entity_poly.type
_entity_poly.pdbx_seq_one_letter_code
_entity_poly.pdbx_strand_id
1 'polypeptide(L)'
;MKSITIIKPDDWHLHLRDGDLLEAVIFSTSDHFQRALVMPNLSPPITTVKMAEEYKNRICVANSKVLEKIRAENIDACSSFNPYMTIYLNSEISSQELKRVSESPDVLAVKFYPAGATTNSTFGVSEFESYYRVFEQMEKLDIVLCVHGKVLIQK
;
A
#
# COMPACT_ATOMS: atom_id res chain seq x y z
N MET A 1 20.53 -31.99 -3.33
CA MET A 1 19.48 -30.95 -3.45
C MET A 1 20.12 -29.71 -4.05
N LYS A 2 19.53 -29.10 -5.09
CA LYS A 2 20.05 -27.82 -5.64
C LYS A 2 19.44 -26.66 -4.84
N SER A 3 20.25 -25.68 -4.47
CA SER A 3 19.83 -24.49 -3.72
C SER A 3 20.32 -23.21 -4.40
N ILE A 4 19.60 -22.11 -4.18
CA ILE A 4 19.99 -20.75 -4.55
C ILE A 4 19.84 -19.89 -3.30
N THR A 5 20.88 -19.12 -2.98
CA THR A 5 20.87 -18.14 -1.89
C THR A 5 20.70 -16.75 -2.49
N ILE A 6 19.72 -16.00 -1.98
CA ILE A 6 19.47 -14.61 -2.37
C ILE A 6 19.42 -13.73 -1.13
N ILE A 7 19.65 -12.43 -1.33
CA ILE A 7 19.34 -11.41 -0.31
C ILE A 7 17.82 -11.46 -0.06
N LYS A 8 17.40 -11.26 1.20
CA LYS A 8 15.97 -11.28 1.56
C LYS A 8 15.22 -10.25 0.68
N PRO A 9 14.22 -10.69 -0.12
CA PRO A 9 13.59 -9.84 -1.12
C PRO A 9 12.54 -8.90 -0.51
N ASP A 10 11.98 -8.04 -1.36
CA ASP A 10 10.84 -7.16 -1.05
C ASP A 10 9.70 -7.38 -2.03
N ASP A 11 8.46 -7.13 -1.59
CA ASP A 11 7.26 -7.18 -2.43
C ASP A 11 6.71 -5.77 -2.72
N TRP A 12 6.96 -5.26 -3.93
CA TRP A 12 6.57 -3.90 -4.30
C TRP A 12 5.11 -3.73 -4.74
N HIS A 13 4.24 -4.75 -4.57
CA HIS A 13 2.79 -4.60 -4.78
C HIS A 13 1.99 -5.65 -4.00
N LEU A 14 1.54 -5.31 -2.79
CA LEU A 14 0.88 -6.25 -1.89
C LEU A 14 -0.52 -5.79 -1.45
N HIS A 15 -1.45 -6.74 -1.33
CA HIS A 15 -2.80 -6.52 -0.77
C HIS A 15 -2.97 -7.31 0.51
N LEU A 16 -2.92 -6.64 1.66
CA LEU A 16 -3.01 -7.29 2.98
C LEU A 16 -4.44 -7.36 3.55
N ARG A 17 -5.41 -6.62 2.98
CA ARG A 17 -6.77 -6.49 3.52
C ARG A 17 -6.75 -5.95 4.96
N ASP A 18 -7.82 -6.14 5.73
CA ASP A 18 -7.88 -5.66 7.12
C ASP A 18 -8.60 -6.70 8.00
N GLY A 19 -8.55 -6.51 9.33
CA GLY A 19 -9.20 -7.39 10.31
C GLY A 19 -8.72 -8.84 10.23
N ASP A 20 -9.65 -9.80 10.30
CA ASP A 20 -9.34 -11.23 10.32
C ASP A 20 -8.56 -11.70 9.08
N LEU A 21 -8.84 -11.12 7.92
CA LEU A 21 -8.10 -11.44 6.70
C LEU A 21 -6.65 -10.98 6.78
N LEU A 22 -6.38 -9.82 7.38
CA LEU A 22 -5.02 -9.35 7.60
C LEU A 22 -4.24 -10.31 8.51
N GLU A 23 -4.84 -10.73 9.63
CA GLU A 23 -4.21 -11.71 10.53
C GLU A 23 -3.97 -13.06 9.83
N ALA A 24 -4.84 -13.46 8.90
CA ALA A 24 -4.70 -14.70 8.15
C ALA A 24 -3.58 -14.68 7.10
N VAL A 25 -3.25 -13.53 6.51
CA VAL A 25 -2.33 -13.45 5.35
C VAL A 25 -0.96 -12.83 5.68
N ILE A 26 -0.85 -12.03 6.75
CA ILE A 26 0.36 -11.22 7.01
C ILE A 26 1.62 -12.07 7.15
N PHE A 27 1.52 -13.23 7.82
CA PHE A 27 2.68 -14.09 8.07
C PHE A 27 3.30 -14.65 6.78
N SER A 28 2.47 -15.01 5.80
CA SER A 28 2.98 -15.51 4.50
C SER A 28 3.88 -14.49 3.81
N THR A 29 3.65 -13.20 4.04
CA THR A 29 4.51 -12.12 3.54
C THR A 29 5.70 -11.88 4.45
N SER A 30 5.47 -11.62 5.75
CA SER A 30 6.51 -11.14 6.67
C SER A 30 7.62 -12.17 6.93
N ASP A 31 7.34 -13.46 6.75
CA ASP A 31 8.34 -14.52 6.86
C ASP A 31 9.32 -14.54 5.67
N HIS A 32 8.87 -14.16 4.47
CA HIS A 32 9.66 -14.26 3.24
C HIS A 32 10.26 -12.92 2.79
N PHE A 33 9.57 -11.81 3.04
CA PHE A 33 9.95 -10.49 2.55
C PHE A 33 10.44 -9.58 3.68
N GLN A 34 11.42 -8.73 3.38
CA GLN A 34 11.91 -7.72 4.33
C GLN A 34 10.99 -6.49 4.34
N ARG A 35 10.50 -6.08 3.17
CA ARG A 35 9.61 -4.94 2.98
C ARG A 35 8.48 -5.28 2.03
N ALA A 36 7.38 -4.52 2.13
CA ALA A 36 6.36 -4.54 1.09
C ALA A 36 5.75 -3.17 0.85
N LEU A 37 5.31 -2.91 -0.39
CA LEU A 37 4.50 -1.74 -0.74
C LEU A 37 3.01 -2.12 -0.73
N VAL A 38 2.31 -1.67 0.31
CA VAL A 38 0.94 -2.06 0.62
C VAL A 38 -0.05 -1.17 -0.11
N MET A 39 -0.98 -1.81 -0.83
CA MET A 39 -1.97 -1.16 -1.67
C MET A 39 -3.16 -0.60 -0.86
N PRO A 40 -3.78 0.53 -1.29
CA PRO A 40 -4.65 1.33 -0.43
C PRO A 40 -6.16 1.09 -0.65
N ASN A 41 -6.53 0.10 -1.44
CA ASN A 41 -7.90 -0.19 -1.87
C ASN A 41 -8.70 -1.02 -0.83
N LEU A 42 -8.64 -0.61 0.43
CA LEU A 42 -9.56 -1.08 1.47
C LEU A 42 -10.99 -0.54 1.21
N SER A 43 -11.93 -0.90 2.07
CA SER A 43 -13.31 -0.38 2.05
C SER A 43 -13.64 0.25 3.41
N PRO A 44 -13.59 1.58 3.55
CA PRO A 44 -13.27 2.59 2.54
C PRO A 44 -11.77 2.61 2.15
N PRO A 45 -11.40 3.19 0.99
CA PRO A 45 -10.01 3.28 0.56
C PRO A 45 -9.20 4.22 1.45
N ILE A 46 -7.89 4.01 1.50
CA ILE A 46 -6.94 4.85 2.25
C ILE A 46 -6.58 6.04 1.39
N THR A 47 -7.05 7.24 1.72
CA THR A 47 -6.89 8.44 0.88
C THR A 47 -6.01 9.52 1.50
N THR A 48 -5.52 9.30 2.72
CA THR A 48 -4.66 10.26 3.43
C THR A 48 -3.49 9.57 4.10
N VAL A 49 -2.40 10.29 4.31
CA VAL A 49 -1.20 9.85 5.04
C VAL A 49 -1.58 9.39 6.44
N LYS A 50 -2.47 10.13 7.13
CA LYS A 50 -2.95 9.73 8.46
C LYS A 50 -3.63 8.36 8.44
N MET A 51 -4.51 8.09 7.48
CA MET A 51 -5.14 6.77 7.34
C MET A 51 -4.12 5.68 7.01
N ALA A 52 -3.08 6.01 6.24
CA ALA A 52 -2.00 5.10 5.91
C ALA A 52 -1.17 4.73 7.15
N GLU A 53 -0.83 5.70 8.00
CA GLU A 53 -0.16 5.50 9.29
C GLU A 53 -1.00 4.64 10.25
N GLU A 54 -2.30 4.93 10.35
CA GLU A 54 -3.23 4.13 11.15
C GLU A 54 -3.31 2.69 10.65
N TYR A 55 -3.29 2.47 9.33
CA TYR A 55 -3.30 1.13 8.76
C TYR A 55 -1.96 0.41 8.93
N LYS A 56 -0.83 1.11 8.77
CA LYS A 56 0.50 0.59 9.09
C LYS A 56 0.57 0.06 10.52
N ASN A 57 0.03 0.81 11.47
CA ASN A 57 -0.05 0.38 12.87
C ASN A 57 -0.87 -0.90 13.03
N ARG A 58 -2.02 -1.04 12.35
CA ARG A 58 -2.82 -2.27 12.37
C ARG A 58 -2.06 -3.47 11.78
N ILE A 59 -1.32 -3.28 10.68
CA ILE A 59 -0.48 -4.32 10.07
C ILE A 59 0.60 -4.77 11.06
N CYS A 60 1.30 -3.83 11.69
CA CYS A 60 2.33 -4.14 12.68
C CYS A 60 1.75 -4.92 13.87
N VAL A 61 0.62 -4.49 14.43
CA VAL A 61 -0.05 -5.19 15.53
C VAL A 61 -0.48 -6.60 15.12
N ALA A 62 -1.08 -6.75 13.93
CA ALA A 62 -1.48 -8.07 13.42
C ALA A 62 -0.27 -8.99 13.23
N ASN A 63 0.84 -8.46 12.69
CA ASN A 63 2.08 -9.23 12.53
C ASN A 63 2.63 -9.68 13.90
N SER A 64 2.66 -8.80 14.92
CA SER A 64 3.08 -9.16 16.28
C SER A 64 2.25 -10.30 16.85
N LYS A 65 0.91 -10.18 16.80
CA LYS A 65 0.00 -11.23 17.31
C LYS A 65 0.23 -12.59 16.65
N VAL A 66 0.50 -12.59 15.34
CA VAL A 66 0.72 -13.85 14.61
C VAL A 66 2.10 -14.42 14.94
N LEU A 67 3.12 -13.58 15.04
CA LEU A 67 4.47 -14.01 15.43
C LEU A 67 4.51 -14.56 16.86
N GLU A 68 3.79 -13.97 17.83
CA GLU A 68 3.66 -14.49 19.20
C GLU A 68 3.05 -15.90 19.24
N LYS A 69 2.14 -16.23 18.31
CA LYS A 69 1.53 -17.56 18.22
C LYS A 69 2.46 -18.61 17.60
N ILE A 70 3.41 -18.18 16.76
CA ILE A 70 4.24 -19.05 15.92
C ILE A 70 5.65 -19.21 16.49
N ARG A 71 6.20 -18.17 17.12
CA ARG A 71 7.59 -18.10 17.60
C ARG A 71 7.63 -18.03 19.12
N ALA A 72 8.57 -18.77 19.72
CA ALA A 72 8.74 -18.84 21.18
C ALA A 72 9.44 -17.60 21.79
N GLU A 73 9.97 -16.70 20.96
CA GLU A 73 10.76 -15.54 21.37
C GLU A 73 10.03 -14.22 21.05
N ASN A 74 10.17 -13.24 21.94
CA ASN A 74 9.66 -11.87 21.75
C ASN A 74 10.43 -11.18 20.61
N ILE A 75 9.89 -11.22 19.40
CA ILE A 75 10.40 -10.47 18.24
C ILE A 75 9.61 -9.17 18.12
N ASP A 76 10.33 -8.06 17.99
CA ASP A 76 9.73 -6.80 17.54
C ASP A 76 9.29 -6.95 16.08
N ALA A 77 7.99 -7.16 15.86
CA ALA A 77 7.43 -7.46 14.55
C ALA A 77 7.69 -6.39 13.50
N CYS A 78 7.73 -5.11 13.88
CA CYS A 78 8.03 -4.01 12.95
C CYS A 78 9.52 -3.93 12.61
N SER A 79 10.41 -4.53 13.41
CA SER A 79 11.84 -4.65 13.07
C SER A 79 12.11 -5.72 12.00
N SER A 80 11.24 -6.73 11.92
CA SER A 80 11.43 -7.91 11.06
C SER A 80 10.81 -7.78 9.65
N PHE A 81 9.79 -6.94 9.52
CA PHE A 81 9.07 -6.65 8.27
C PHE A 81 8.60 -5.20 8.26
N ASN A 82 8.93 -4.45 7.22
CA ASN A 82 8.53 -3.04 7.09
C ASN A 82 7.47 -2.85 5.99
N PRO A 83 6.20 -2.61 6.35
CA PRO A 83 5.17 -2.21 5.40
C PRO A 83 5.33 -0.72 5.05
N TYR A 84 5.68 -0.46 3.79
CA TYR A 84 5.54 0.85 3.17
C TYR A 84 4.15 1.01 2.61
N MET A 85 3.60 2.20 2.77
CA MET A 85 2.21 2.48 2.50
C MET A 85 2.06 3.23 1.17
N THR A 86 0.84 3.16 0.65
CA THR A 86 0.40 4.00 -0.46
C THR A 86 -0.90 4.68 -0.06
N ILE A 87 -1.28 5.73 -0.78
CA ILE A 87 -2.63 6.30 -0.71
C ILE A 87 -3.34 6.15 -2.06
N TYR A 88 -4.65 5.99 -2.02
CA TYR A 88 -5.53 5.85 -3.16
C TYR A 88 -5.73 7.22 -3.83
N LEU A 89 -5.49 7.30 -5.14
CA LEU A 89 -5.75 8.51 -5.91
C LEU A 89 -7.25 8.75 -6.08
N ASN A 90 -7.77 9.83 -5.51
CA ASN A 90 -9.15 10.30 -5.72
C ASN A 90 -9.16 11.74 -6.29
N SER A 91 -10.32 12.20 -6.77
CA SER A 91 -10.48 13.56 -7.33
C SER A 91 -10.27 14.70 -6.34
N GLU A 92 -10.32 14.41 -5.04
CA GLU A 92 -10.35 15.39 -3.97
C GLU A 92 -8.99 15.57 -3.28
N ILE A 93 -7.95 14.87 -3.75
CA ILE A 93 -6.63 14.95 -3.14
C ILE A 93 -6.08 16.38 -3.22
N SER A 94 -5.77 16.94 -2.06
CA SER A 94 -5.27 18.31 -1.95
C SER A 94 -3.76 18.37 -2.15
N SER A 95 -3.25 19.53 -2.58
CA SER A 95 -1.79 19.78 -2.65
C SER A 95 -1.10 19.60 -1.30
N GLN A 96 -1.79 19.92 -0.21
CA GLN A 96 -1.27 19.72 1.14
C GLN A 96 -1.13 18.22 1.48
N GLU A 97 -2.03 17.39 0.96
CA GLU A 97 -1.93 15.93 1.11
C GLU A 97 -0.75 15.37 0.31
N LEU A 98 -0.56 15.80 -0.94
CA LEU A 98 0.61 15.41 -1.73
C LEU A 98 1.92 15.82 -1.05
N LYS A 99 1.97 17.02 -0.47
CA LYS A 99 3.13 17.45 0.31
C LYS A 99 3.39 16.52 1.50
N ARG A 100 2.34 16.12 2.23
CA ARG A 100 2.47 15.13 3.31
C ARG A 100 2.99 13.78 2.81
N VAL A 101 2.58 13.34 1.63
CA VAL A 101 3.13 12.12 1.01
C VAL A 101 4.64 12.30 0.77
N SER A 102 5.07 13.40 0.15
CA SER A 102 6.49 13.63 -0.14
C SER A 102 7.38 13.76 1.09
N GLU A 103 6.81 14.16 2.23
CA GLU A 103 7.54 14.31 3.51
C GLU A 103 7.45 13.05 4.39
N SER A 104 6.63 12.06 4.01
CA SER A 104 6.41 10.86 4.82
C SER A 104 7.53 9.84 4.64
N PRO A 105 8.10 9.28 5.72
CA PRO A 105 9.02 8.16 5.63
C PRO A 105 8.30 6.83 5.32
N ASP A 106 6.99 6.77 5.51
CA ASP A 106 6.19 5.55 5.47
C ASP A 106 5.30 5.44 4.24
N VAL A 107 4.87 6.56 3.66
CA VAL A 107 4.04 6.59 2.45
C VAL A 107 4.91 6.89 1.24
N LEU A 108 5.14 5.89 0.39
CA LEU A 108 6.11 6.01 -0.72
C LEU A 108 5.46 6.35 -2.07
N ALA A 109 4.16 6.13 -2.22
CA ALA A 109 3.51 6.30 -3.52
C ALA A 109 2.01 6.61 -3.42
N VAL A 110 1.49 7.17 -4.50
CA VAL A 110 0.06 7.31 -4.76
C VAL A 110 -0.36 6.25 -5.78
N LYS A 111 -1.43 5.50 -5.49
CA LYS A 111 -1.92 4.42 -6.34
C LYS A 111 -3.16 4.84 -7.11
N PHE A 112 -3.05 4.81 -8.43
CA PHE A 112 -4.15 5.04 -9.36
C PHE A 112 -4.85 3.74 -9.76
N TYR A 113 -6.17 3.74 -9.63
CA TYR A 113 -7.07 2.72 -10.14
C TYR A 113 -8.08 3.39 -11.10
N PRO A 114 -8.08 3.04 -12.40
CA PRO A 114 -9.12 3.50 -13.31
C PRO A 114 -10.50 3.07 -12.81
N ALA A 115 -11.49 3.96 -12.93
CA ALA A 115 -12.86 3.70 -12.50
C ALA A 115 -13.39 2.38 -13.10
N GLY A 116 -13.92 1.50 -12.26
CA GLY A 116 -14.49 0.21 -12.65
C GLY A 116 -13.49 -0.91 -12.98
N ALA A 117 -12.17 -0.66 -13.03
CA ALA A 117 -11.20 -1.66 -13.49
C ALA A 117 -10.97 -2.83 -12.51
N THR A 118 -11.21 -2.65 -11.20
CA THR A 118 -10.91 -3.64 -10.14
C THR A 118 -11.89 -3.58 -8.95
N THR A 119 -11.86 -4.56 -8.03
CA THR A 119 -12.63 -4.56 -6.77
C THR A 119 -12.44 -3.25 -5.98
N ASN A 120 -13.53 -2.59 -5.57
CA ASN A 120 -13.58 -1.28 -4.89
C ASN A 120 -13.08 -0.06 -5.70
N SER A 121 -12.99 -0.14 -7.03
CA SER A 121 -12.62 1.00 -7.91
C SER A 121 -13.74 2.01 -8.18
N THR A 122 -14.87 1.94 -7.46
CA THR A 122 -16.01 2.87 -7.58
C THR A 122 -15.68 4.30 -7.14
N PHE A 123 -14.52 4.51 -6.51
CA PHE A 123 -14.04 5.83 -6.07
C PHE A 123 -13.05 6.49 -7.06
N GLY A 124 -12.72 5.84 -8.17
CA GLY A 124 -11.88 6.43 -9.22
C GLY A 124 -12.68 7.35 -10.16
N VAL A 125 -12.05 8.38 -10.71
CA VAL A 125 -12.66 9.26 -11.73
C VAL A 125 -12.56 8.59 -13.12
N SER A 126 -13.56 8.85 -13.97
CA SER A 126 -13.71 8.24 -15.30
C SER A 126 -12.69 8.70 -16.35
N GLU A 127 -12.07 9.88 -16.18
CA GLU A 127 -11.17 10.49 -17.16
C GLU A 127 -9.78 10.74 -16.57
N PHE A 128 -8.74 10.23 -17.23
CA PHE A 128 -7.35 10.33 -16.78
C PHE A 128 -6.85 11.78 -16.79
N GLU A 129 -7.38 12.58 -17.72
CA GLU A 129 -7.13 14.01 -17.93
C GLU A 129 -7.53 14.85 -16.71
N SER A 130 -8.56 14.42 -15.97
CA SER A 130 -9.01 15.11 -14.76
C SER A 130 -7.93 15.17 -13.67
N TYR A 131 -6.94 14.27 -13.71
CA TYR A 131 -5.84 14.19 -12.75
C TYR A 131 -4.58 14.94 -13.17
N TYR A 132 -4.53 15.58 -14.35
CA TYR A 132 -3.29 16.21 -14.84
C TYR A 132 -2.71 17.22 -13.84
N ARG A 133 -3.56 18.04 -13.21
CA ARG A 133 -3.13 18.98 -12.17
C ARG A 133 -2.52 18.29 -10.95
N VAL A 134 -3.01 17.10 -10.60
CA VAL A 134 -2.46 16.28 -9.50
C VAL A 134 -1.11 15.68 -9.92
N PHE A 135 -1.02 15.14 -11.15
CA PHE A 135 0.21 14.57 -11.67
C PHE A 135 1.35 15.59 -11.79
N GLU A 136 1.06 16.82 -12.26
CA GLU A 136 2.05 17.90 -12.28
C GLU A 136 2.58 18.26 -10.88
N GLN A 137 1.75 18.15 -9.84
CA GLN A 137 2.18 18.38 -8.47
C GLN A 137 3.00 17.20 -7.93
N MET A 138 2.57 15.98 -8.23
CA MET A 138 3.32 14.76 -7.89
C MET A 138 4.72 14.77 -8.51
N GLU A 139 4.84 15.16 -9.78
CA GLU A 139 6.12 15.31 -10.47
C GLU A 139 7.03 16.32 -9.75
N LYS A 140 6.52 17.51 -9.40
CA LYS A 140 7.28 18.54 -8.67
C LYS A 140 7.74 18.10 -7.28
N LEU A 141 7.00 17.18 -6.65
CA LEU A 141 7.25 16.66 -5.32
C LEU A 141 7.98 15.30 -5.34
N ASP A 142 8.40 14.82 -6.52
CA ASP A 142 9.06 13.52 -6.72
C ASP A 142 8.25 12.33 -6.15
N ILE A 143 6.92 12.39 -6.30
CA ILE A 143 6.02 11.36 -5.79
C ILE A 143 5.80 10.28 -6.85
N VAL A 144 6.05 9.03 -6.47
CA VAL A 144 5.78 7.86 -7.33
C VAL A 144 4.29 7.70 -7.57
N LEU A 145 3.89 7.61 -8.84
CA LEU A 145 2.57 7.18 -9.27
C LEU A 145 2.58 5.68 -9.61
N CYS A 146 1.93 4.86 -8.78
CA CYS A 146 1.67 3.47 -9.12
C CYS A 146 0.39 3.37 -9.99
N VAL A 147 0.47 2.74 -11.15
CA VAL A 147 -0.66 2.69 -12.11
C VAL A 147 -1.19 1.26 -12.23
N HIS A 148 -2.49 1.06 -11.98
CA HIS A 148 -3.17 -0.14 -12.47
C HIS A 148 -3.55 0.05 -13.94
N GLY A 149 -2.65 -0.34 -14.85
CA GLY A 149 -2.74 -0.08 -16.29
C GLY A 149 -3.74 -0.97 -17.04
N LYS A 150 -5.04 -0.88 -16.71
CA LYS A 150 -6.11 -1.58 -17.43
C LYS A 150 -7.18 -0.59 -17.87
N VAL A 151 -7.53 -0.64 -19.15
CA VAL A 151 -8.69 0.07 -19.72
C VAL A 151 -9.87 -0.90 -19.76
N LEU A 152 -11.04 -0.47 -19.30
CA LEU A 152 -12.27 -1.19 -19.62
C LEU A 152 -12.66 -0.82 -21.05
N ILE A 153 -12.57 -1.78 -21.97
CA ILE A 153 -13.22 -1.63 -23.27
C ILE A 153 -14.72 -1.63 -22.98
N GLN A 154 -15.35 -0.45 -23.02
CA GLN A 154 -16.80 -0.37 -23.12
C GLN A 154 -17.17 -1.01 -24.47
N LYS A 155 -17.84 -2.16 -24.41
CA LYS A 155 -18.49 -2.76 -25.57
C LYS A 155 -19.85 -2.08 -25.79
#